data_AF-A0AAV1KBK8-F1
#
_entry.id   AF-A0AAV1KBK8-F1
#
_cell.length_a   1.000
_cell.length_b   1.000
_cell.length_c   1.000
_cell.angle_alpha   90.00
_cell.angle_beta   90.00
_cell.angle_gamma   90.00
#
_symmetry.space_group_name_H-M   'P 1'
#
loop_
_entity.id
_entity.type
_entity.pdbx_description
1 polymer ?
#
loop_
_entity_poly.entity_id
_entity_poly.type
_entity_poly.pdbx_seq_one_letter_code
_entity_poly.pdbx_strand_id
1 'polypeptide(L)' 'MTSEKNAQIGQAREAFQMLYQISQLLCTGLDQETLTICIRLCELGVDPEVLAHVIKEIRKMGENATQNKPLSTQT' A
#
# COMPACT_ATOMS: atom_id res chain seq x y z
N MET A 1 26.28 7.99 -19.61
CA MET A 1 25.20 8.82 -19.01
C MET A 1 23.78 8.33 -19.33
N THR A 2 23.31 8.19 -20.58
CA THR A 2 21.95 7.67 -20.86
C THR A 2 21.80 6.16 -20.55
N SER A 3 22.84 5.36 -20.79
CA SER A 3 22.80 3.91 -20.55
C SER A 3 22.75 3.53 -19.05
N GLU A 4 23.43 4.28 -18.19
CA GLU A 4 23.48 4.04 -16.75
C GLU A 4 22.15 4.37 -16.07
N LYS A 5 21.52 5.48 -16.47
CA LYS A 5 20.18 5.88 -15.97
C LYS A 5 19.12 4.82 -16.34
N ASN A 6 19.19 4.28 -17.56
CA ASN A 6 18.29 3.21 -18.00
C ASN A 6 18.49 1.91 -17.18
N ALA A 7 19.74 1.55 -16.88
CA ALA A 7 20.03 0.41 -16.01
C ALA A 7 19.48 0.61 -14.58
N GLN A 8 19.62 1.81 -14.02
CA GLN A 8 19.11 2.14 -12.69
C GLN A 8 17.58 2.09 -12.63
N ILE A 9 16.89 2.56 -13.67
CA ILE A 9 15.42 2.44 -13.77
C ILE A 9 15.00 0.97 -13.87
N GLY A 10 15.75 0.15 -14.62
CA GLY A 10 15.51 -1.30 -14.70
C GLY A 10 15.61 -1.98 -13.34
N GLN A 11 16.69 -1.71 -12.60
CA GLN A 11 16.90 -2.25 -11.25
C GLN A 11 15.80 -1.83 -10.27
N ALA A 12 15.39 -0.56 -10.30
CA ALA A 12 14.31 -0.06 -9.45
C ALA A 12 12.97 -0.77 -9.73
N ARG A 13 12.69 -1.05 -11.01
CA ARG A 13 11.48 -1.77 -11.42
C ARG A 13 11.50 -3.23 -10.96
N GLU A 14 12.64 -3.90 -11.09
CA GLU A 14 12.82 -5.27 -10.61
C GLU A 14 12.67 -5.35 -9.08
N ALA A 15 13.29 -4.42 -8.36
CA ALA A 15 13.16 -4.32 -6.90
C ALA A 15 11.69 -4.13 -6.48
N PHE A 16 10.96 -3.23 -7.14
CA PHE A 16 9.54 -3.04 -6.89
C PHE A 16 8.72 -4.31 -7.17
N GLN A 17 8.99 -5.00 -8.27
CA GLN A 17 8.29 -6.23 -8.63
C GLN A 17 8.52 -7.34 -7.59
N MET A 18 9.75 -7.47 -7.07
CA MET A 18 10.04 -8.40 -5.97
C MET A 18 9.30 -8.03 -4.69
N LEU A 19 9.28 -6.74 -4.31
CA LEU A 19 8.54 -6.25 -3.14
C LEU A 19 7.03 -6.52 -3.27
N TYR A 20 6.47 -6.34 -4.46
CA TYR A 20 5.07 -6.65 -4.72
C TYR A 20 4.78 -8.14 -4.62
N GLN A 21 5.67 -9.01 -5.13
CA GLN A 21 5.50 -10.46 -4.95
C GLN A 21 5.53 -10.86 -3.47
N ILE A 22 6.43 -10.27 -2.67
CA ILE A 22 6.48 -10.50 -1.22
C ILE A 22 5.18 -10.03 -0.56
N SER A 23 4.64 -8.87 -0.95
CA SER A 23 3.40 -8.35 -0.36
C SER A 23 2.18 -9.24 -0.65
N GLN A 24 2.16 -9.88 -1.84
CA GLN A 24 1.15 -10.87 -2.20
C GLN A 24 1.31 -12.18 -1.42
N LEU A 25 2.53 -12.68 -1.25
CA LEU A 25 2.81 -13.89 -0.47
C LEU A 25 2.40 -13.73 1.00
N LEU A 26 2.58 -12.53 1.56
CA LEU A 26 2.16 -12.19 2.92
C LEU A 26 0.67 -11.82 3.03
N CYS A 27 -0.08 -11.89 1.93
CA CYS A 27 -1.51 -11.55 1.88
C CYS A 27 -1.84 -10.18 2.50
N THR A 28 -0.97 -9.19 2.31
CA THR A 28 -1.15 -7.83 2.88
C THR A 28 -2.34 -7.09 2.29
N GLY A 29 -2.84 -7.53 1.13
CA GLY A 29 -3.93 -6.89 0.39
C GLY A 29 -3.55 -5.49 -0.11
N LEU A 30 -2.27 -5.19 -0.30
CA LEU A 30 -1.79 -3.94 -0.88
C LEU A 30 -1.79 -4.07 -2.41
N ASP A 31 -2.45 -3.14 -3.08
CA ASP A 31 -2.33 -2.94 -4.53
C ASP A 31 -1.00 -2.24 -4.88
N GLN A 32 -0.67 -2.20 -6.18
CA GLN A 32 0.61 -1.65 -6.65
C GLN A 32 0.74 -0.15 -6.36
N GLU A 33 -0.36 0.60 -6.41
CA GLU A 33 -0.36 2.03 -6.14
C GLU A 33 -0.13 2.29 -4.64
N THR A 34 -0.90 1.62 -3.78
CA THR A 34 -0.72 1.72 -2.32
C THR A 34 0.67 1.28 -1.89
N LEU A 35 1.21 0.19 -2.46
CA LEU A 35 2.59 -0.24 -2.15
C LEU A 35 3.62 0.82 -2.56
N THR A 36 3.43 1.46 -3.72
CA THR A 36 4.31 2.55 -4.17
C THR A 36 4.29 3.71 -3.19
N ILE A 37 3.10 4.12 -2.73
CA ILE A 37 2.94 5.18 -1.74
C ILE A 37 3.65 4.80 -0.44
N CYS A 38 3.49 3.56 0.04
CA CYS A 38 4.15 3.09 1.25
C CYS A 38 5.68 3.18 1.14
N ILE A 39 6.23 2.76 -0.01
CA ILE A 39 7.68 2.86 -0.27
C ILE A 39 8.14 4.31 -0.21
N ARG A 40 7.40 5.26 -0.82
CA ARG A 40 7.78 6.68 -0.78
C ARG A 40 7.69 7.27 0.62
N LEU A 41 6.71 6.87 1.41
CA LEU A 41 6.62 7.29 2.81
C LEU A 41 7.81 6.75 3.62
N CYS A 42 8.19 5.49 3.42
CA CYS A 42 9.37 4.92 4.06
C CYS A 42 10.67 5.64 3.62
N GLU A 43 10.81 6.01 2.35
CA GLU A 43 11.95 6.79 1.85
C GLU A 43 12.02 8.21 2.44
N LEU A 44 10.89 8.78 2.83
CA LEU A 44 10.81 10.06 3.56
C LEU A 44 11.14 9.92 5.06
N GLY A 45 11.44 8.70 5.54
CA GLY A 45 11.78 8.42 6.93
C GLY A 45 10.57 8.13 7.82
N VAL A 46 9.40 7.84 7.25
CA VAL A 46 8.25 7.35 8.02
C VAL A 46 8.54 5.94 8.52
N ASP A 47 8.28 5.71 9.80
CA ASP A 47 8.44 4.39 10.41
C ASP A 47 7.44 3.38 9.81
N PRO A 48 7.90 2.21 9.32
CA PRO A 48 7.05 1.23 8.66
C PRO A 48 6.04 0.57 9.62
N GLU A 49 6.34 0.48 10.91
CA GLU A 49 5.45 -0.11 11.91
C GLU A 49 4.27 0.82 12.21
N VAL A 50 4.54 2.13 12.35
CA VAL A 50 3.51 3.16 12.48
C VAL A 50 2.66 3.25 11.22
N LEU A 51 3.29 3.24 10.04
CA LEU A 51 2.59 3.27 8.75
C LEU A 51 1.63 2.07 8.61
N ALA A 52 2.06 0.87 9.01
CA ALA A 52 1.20 -0.31 9.00
C ALA A 52 -0.02 -0.17 9.92
N HIS A 53 0.14 0.43 11.10
CA HIS A 53 -0.99 0.72 12.01
C HIS A 53 -1.98 1.69 11.38
N VAL A 54 -1.50 2.78 10.78
CA VAL A 54 -2.36 3.78 10.12
C VAL A 54 -3.15 3.16 8.97
N ILE A 55 -2.50 2.36 8.12
CA ILE A 55 -3.17 1.69 6.99
C ILE A 55 -4.27 0.73 7.49
N LYS A 56 -4.00 -0.03 8.56
CA LYS A 56 -5.00 -0.94 9.15
C LYS A 56 -6.20 -0.17 9.69
N GLU A 57 -5.97 0.92 10.41
CA GLU A 57 -7.05 1.74 10.96
C GLU A 57 -7.89 2.40 9.86
N ILE A 58 -7.27 2.93 8.80
CA ILE A 58 -7.99 3.51 7.65
C ILE A 58 -8.89 2.45 6.98
N ARG A 59 -8.37 1.23 6.75
CA ARG A 59 -9.16 0.14 6.16
C ARG A 59 -10.37 -0.22 7.03
N LYS A 60 -10.13 -0.39 8.34
CA LYS A 60 -11.17 -0.66 9.33
C LYS A 60 -12.23 0.45 9.35
N MET A 61 -11.84 1.72 9.27
CA MET A 61 -12.79 2.84 9.19
C MET A 61 -13.63 2.79 7.91
N GLY A 62 -13.03 2.45 6.77
CA GLY A 62 -13.74 2.27 5.50
C GLY A 62 -14.78 1.16 5.56
N GLU A 63 -14.46 0.03 6.19
CA GLU A 63 -15.40 -1.07 6.42
C GLU A 63 -16.56 -0.63 7.34
N ASN A 64 -16.25 0.06 8.46
CA ASN A 64 -17.26 0.56 9.40
C ASN A 64 -18.17 1.64 8.79
N ALA A 65 -17.66 2.46 7.88
CA ALA A 65 -18.47 3.48 7.19
C ALA A 65 -19.60 2.85 6.34
N THR A 66 -19.40 1.63 5.83
CA THR A 66 -20.44 0.91 5.07
C THR A 66 -21.49 0.21 5.95
N GLN A 67 -21.22 0.04 7.24
CA GLN A 67 -22.14 -0.62 8.19
C GLN A 67 -23.21 0.34 8.74
N ASN A 68 -23.06 1.65 8.57
CA ASN A 68 -24.07 2.66 8.95
C ASN A 68 -25.10 2.89 7.83
N LYS A 69 -25.67 1.81 7.28
CA LYS A 69 -26.88 1.92 6.46
C LYS A 69 -28.05 2.20 7.42
N PRO A 70 -28.79 3.32 7.29
CA PRO A 70 -30.00 3.49 8.08
C PRO A 70 -30.96 2.36 7.72
N LEU A 71 -31.31 1.56 8.72
CA LEU A 71 -32.38 0.57 8.64
C LEU A 71 -33.71 1.33 8.57
N SER A 72 -34.02 1.88 7.40
CA SER A 72 -35.34 2.45 7.11
C SER A 72 -36.26 1.32 6.64
N THR A 73 -37.47 1.27 7.22
CA THR A 73 -38.65 0.46 6.90
C THR A 73 -38.84 -0.86 7.67
N GLN A 74 -39.29 -0.73 8.92
CA GLN A 74 -40.38 -1.59 9.40
C GLN A 74 -41.55 -0.72 9.90
N THR A 75 -42.67 -0.91 9.19
CA THR A 75 -44.07 -0.52 9.47
C THR A 75 -44.50 0.92 9.25
#